data_AF-A0A497U4W6-F1
#
_entry.id   AF-A0A497U4W6-F1
#
_cell.length_a   1.000
_cell.length_b   1.000
_cell.length_c   1.000
_cell.angle_alpha   90.00
_cell.angle_beta   90.00
_cell.angle_gamma   90.00
#
_symmetry.space_group_name_H-M   'P 1'
#
loop_
_entity.id
_entity.type
_entity.pdbx_description
1 polymer ?
#
loop_
_entity_poly.entity_id
_entity_poly.type
_entity_poly.pdbx_seq_one_letter_code
_entity_poly.pdbx_strand_id
1 'polypeptide(L)' 'MERAIVHMDLDTFFVSCEILANSKLDGIPLIVGGGERGVVASCSIESN' A
#
# COMPACT_ATOMS: atom_id res chain seq x y z
N MET A 1 8.31 32.22 16.95
CA MET A 1 8.43 30.78 16.65
C MET A 1 7.49 30.50 15.49
N GLU A 2 8.03 30.13 14.33
CA GLU A 2 7.19 29.78 13.18
C GLU A 2 6.56 28.39 13.39
N ARG A 3 5.31 28.23 12.96
CA ARG A 3 4.62 26.94 12.99
C ARG A 3 5.11 26.09 11.83
N ALA A 4 5.65 24.92 12.11
CA ALA A 4 5.91 23.89 11.11
C ALA A 4 4.72 22.93 11.03
N ILE A 5 4.27 22.61 9.81
CA ILE A 5 3.21 21.63 9.55
C ILE A 5 3.81 20.55 8.66
N VAL A 6 3.72 19.30 9.10
CA VAL A 6 4.24 18.13 8.36
C VAL A 6 3.08 17.31 7.85
N HIS A 7 3.15 16.91 6.58
CA HIS A 7 2.29 15.91 5.98
C HIS A 7 3.09 14.61 5.85
N MET A 8 2.48 13.49 6.25
CA MET A 8 3.05 12.16 6.13
C MET A 8 2.03 11.28 5.43
N ASP A 9 2.47 10.57 4.40
CA ASP A 9 1.70 9.60 3.65
C ASP A 9 2.50 8.30 3.56
N LEU A 10 1.80 7.17 3.52
CA LEU A 10 2.41 5.84 3.53
C LEU A 10 2.35 5.23 2.13
N ASP A 11 3.51 4.80 1.64
CA ASP A 11 3.61 4.12 0.36
C ASP A 11 2.79 2.83 0.34
N THR A 12 1.88 2.75 -0.63
CA THR A 12 1.03 1.57 -0.90
C THR A 12 0.49 0.91 0.36
N PHE A 13 -0.07 1.72 1.29
CA PHE A 13 -0.35 1.32 2.67
C PHE A 13 -0.90 -0.10 2.88
N PHE A 14 -1.98 -0.48 2.18
CA PHE A 14 -2.58 -1.80 2.38
C PHE A 14 -1.72 -2.94 1.83
N VAL A 15 -1.03 -2.73 0.70
CA VAL A 15 -0.03 -3.68 0.19
C VAL A 15 1.11 -3.85 1.21
N SER A 16 1.61 -2.74 1.77
CA SER A 16 2.64 -2.75 2.81
C SER A 16 2.21 -3.52 4.06
N CYS A 17 0.94 -3.42 4.47
CA CYS A 17 0.39 -4.24 5.55
C CYS A 17 0.36 -5.74 5.22
N GLU A 18 -0.08 -6.10 4.01
CA GLU A 18 -0.14 -7.52 3.59
C GLU A 18 1.26 -8.14 3.45
N ILE A 19 2.25 -7.39 2.96
CA ILE A 19 3.65 -7.83 2.90
C ILE A 19 4.21 -8.02 4.31
N LEU A 20 3.93 -7.10 5.24
CA LEU A 20 4.35 -7.24 6.63
C LEU A 20 3.75 -8.49 7.28
N ALA A 21 2.48 -8.80 6.98
CA ALA A 21 1.80 -10.00 7.47
C ALA A 21 2.31 -11.29 6.80
N ASN A 22 2.70 -11.22 5.53
CA ASN A 22 3.19 -12.34 4.74
C ASN A 22 4.31 -11.90 3.79
N SER A 23 5.56 -12.08 4.23
CA SER A 23 6.75 -11.67 3.49
C SER A 23 6.93 -12.35 2.13
N LYS A 24 6.17 -13.41 1.83
CA LYS A 24 6.20 -14.06 0.50
C LYS A 24 5.50 -13.23 -0.58
N LEU A 25 4.74 -12.20 -0.19
CA LEU A 25 4.10 -11.27 -1.10
C LEU A 25 5.03 -10.14 -1.56
N ASP A 26 6.23 -10.05 -0.98
CA ASP A 26 7.23 -9.08 -1.40
C ASP A 26 7.82 -9.42 -2.78
N GLY A 27 8.06 -8.40 -3.60
CA GLY A 27 8.66 -8.53 -4.93
C GLY A 27 7.79 -9.18 -6.01
N ILE A 28 6.48 -9.33 -5.79
CA ILE A 28 5.52 -9.81 -6.79
C ILE A 28 4.40 -8.80 -7.03
N PRO A 29 3.80 -8.78 -8.24
CA PRO A 29 2.57 -8.03 -8.52
C PRO A 29 1.45 -8.35 -7.52
N LEU A 30 1.06 -7.36 -6.71
CA LEU A 30 0.09 -7.48 -5.64
C LEU A 30 -0.99 -6.39 -5.71
N ILE A 31 -2.24 -6.79 -5.60
CA ILE A 31 -3.39 -5.90 -5.51
C ILE A 31 -4.19 -6.27 -4.25
N VAL A 32 -4.59 -5.26 -3.50
CA VAL A 32 -5.51 -5.38 -2.36
C VAL A 32 -6.84 -4.72 -2.71
N GLY A 33 -7.93 -5.49 -2.62
CA GLY A 33 -9.30 -5.06 -2.93
C GLY A 33 -10.27 -6.23 -2.78
N GLY A 34 -11.58 -5.99 -2.82
CA GLY A 34 -12.54 -7.10 -2.65
C GLY A 34 -14.02 -6.72 -2.63
N GLY A 35 -14.86 -7.75 -2.53
CA GLY A 35 -16.33 -7.69 -2.55
C GLY A 35 -16.95 -8.11 -3.89
N GLU A 36 -18.22 -8.50 -3.89
CA GLU A 36 -18.96 -8.65 -5.15
C GLU A 36 -19.09 -7.29 -5.84
N ARG A 37 -18.61 -7.19 -7.08
CA ARG A 37 -18.44 -5.92 -7.81
C ARG A 37 -17.49 -4.94 -7.08
N GLY A 38 -16.53 -5.50 -6.33
CA GLY A 38 -15.49 -4.76 -5.64
C GLY A 38 -14.51 -4.07 -6.58
N VAL A 39 -13.80 -3.08 -6.04
CA VAL A 39 -12.75 -2.33 -6.74
C VAL A 39 -11.41 -2.53 -6.03
N VAL A 40 -10.34 -2.15 -6.73
CA VAL A 40 -8.98 -2.11 -6.17
C VAL A 40 -8.88 -0.97 -5.15
N ALA A 41 -8.37 -1.27 -3.95
CA ALA A 41 -8.11 -0.29 -2.91
C ALA A 41 -6.63 0.13 -2.85
N SER A 42 -5.71 -0.76 -3.18
CA SER A 42 -4.27 -0.50 -3.24
C SER A 42 -3.58 -1.48 -4.20
N CYS A 43 -2.50 -1.06 -4.83
CA CYS A 43 -1.67 -1.91 -5.69
C CYS A 43 -0.19 -1.67 -5.37
N SER A 44 0.63 -2.71 -5.51
CA SER A 44 2.08 -2.59 -5.41
C SER A 44 2.61 -1.73 -6.55
N ILE A 45 3.74 -1.08 -6.29
CA ILE A 45 4.49 -0.35 -7.32
C ILE A 45 5.70 -1.21 -7.64
N GLU A 46 5.66 -1.96 -8.73
CA GLU A 46 6.87 -2.51 -9.32
C GLU A 46 7.50 -1.42 -10.19
N SER A 47 8.42 -0.64 -9.62
CA SER A 47 9.30 0.19 -10.46
C SER A 47 10.31 -0.74 -11.13
N ASN A 48 10.28 -0.78 -12.46
CA ASN A 48 11.25 -1.48 -13.30
C ASN A 48 12.52 -0.65 -13.49
#